data_AF-A0A8D8MN86-F1
#
_entry.id   AF-A0A8D8MN86-F1
#
_cell.length_a   1.000
_cell.length_b   1.000
_cell.length_c   1.000
_cell.angle_alpha   90.00
_cell.angle_beta   90.00
_cell.angle_gamma   90.00
#
_symmetry.space_group_name_H-M   'P 1'
#
loop_
_entity.id
_entity.type
_entity.pdbx_description
1 polymer ?
#
loop_
_entity_poly.entity_id
_entity_poly.type
_entity_poly.pdbx_seq_one_letter_code
_entity_poly.pdbx_strand_id
1 'polypeptide(L)'
;GIIFHIVQPPKHGKVTIHSYGSESNASATQMKFFSHIDLTTDKVKYTHNGAENSNDHMTIDMQIVSANRNHLPKYLEGKHRFVLHVNVTPVNDPPVLRLPPNKLLRVT
;
A
#
# COMPACT_ATOMS: atom_id res chain seq x y z
N GLY A 1 -10.90 15.20 -9.58
CA GLY A 1 -10.09 13.99 -9.33
C GLY A 1 -10.29 13.51 -7.91
N ILE A 2 -9.98 12.25 -7.61
CA ILE A 2 -10.06 11.67 -6.26
C ILE A 2 -8.64 11.39 -5.79
N ILE A 3 -8.33 11.81 -4.55
CA ILE A 3 -7.05 11.59 -3.89
C ILE A 3 -7.28 10.74 -2.64
N PHE A 4 -6.40 9.79 -2.41
CA PHE A 4 -6.40 8.91 -1.26
C PHE A 4 -5.14 9.15 -0.46
N HIS A 5 -5.26 9.37 0.85
CA HIS A 5 -4.14 9.53 1.76
C HIS A 5 -4.08 8.35 2.73
N ILE A 6 -2.92 7.73 2.86
CA ILE A 6 -2.66 6.71 3.87
C ILE A 6 -2.40 7.40 5.21
N VAL A 7 -3.39 7.30 6.09
CA VAL A 7 -3.35 7.86 7.45
C VAL A 7 -2.64 6.90 8.38
N GLN A 8 -3.02 5.63 8.31
CA GLN A 8 -2.41 4.55 9.07
C GLN A 8 -1.96 3.46 8.09
N PRO A 9 -0.65 3.19 7.99
CA PRO A 9 -0.15 2.14 7.11
C PRO A 9 -0.55 0.75 7.63
N PRO A 10 -0.54 -0.26 6.75
CA PRO A 10 -0.67 -1.65 7.16
C PRO A 10 0.40 -2.07 8.17
N LYS A 11 0.04 -2.99 9.08
CA LYS A 11 0.96 -3.51 10.10
C LYS A 11 1.81 -4.66 9.57
N HIS A 12 1.23 -5.50 8.73
CA HIS A 12 1.86 -6.73 8.22
C HIS A 12 2.25 -6.63 6.75
N GLY A 13 2.20 -5.43 6.17
CA GLY A 13 2.62 -5.19 4.80
C GLY A 13 3.03 -3.75 4.56
N LYS A 14 3.19 -3.42 3.29
CA LYS A 14 3.48 -2.06 2.82
C LYS A 14 2.71 -1.76 1.54
N VAL A 15 2.37 -0.49 1.36
CA VAL A 15 1.83 0.01 0.10
C VAL A 15 2.93 0.75 -0.64
N THR A 16 3.14 0.42 -1.91
CA THR A 16 4.11 1.05 -2.81
C THR A 16 3.41 1.69 -4.00
N ILE A 17 3.87 2.85 -4.44
CA ILE A 17 3.31 3.58 -5.58
C ILE A 17 4.39 3.79 -6.64
N HIS A 18 4.17 3.28 -7.84
CA HIS A 18 5.10 3.42 -8.96
C HIS A 18 4.84 4.74 -9.71
N SER A 19 5.84 5.61 -9.80
CA SER A 19 5.75 6.83 -10.63
C SER A 19 6.33 6.59 -12.02
N TYR A 20 5.62 7.02 -13.07
CA TYR A 20 6.15 7.10 -14.43
C TYR A 20 6.81 8.48 -14.58
N GLY A 21 8.13 8.53 -14.82
CA GLY A 21 8.84 9.78 -15.14
C GLY A 21 10.11 10.09 -14.36
N SER A 22 10.61 9.20 -13.49
CA SER A 22 11.98 9.30 -12.95
C SER A 22 12.85 8.28 -13.68
N GLU A 23 13.41 8.69 -14.83
CA GLU A 23 14.23 7.88 -15.75
C GLU A 23 15.63 7.51 -15.22
N SER A 24 15.78 7.27 -13.93
CA SER A 24 16.97 6.59 -13.40
C SER A 24 16.58 5.84 -12.13
N ASN A 25 16.60 4.50 -12.21
CA ASN A 25 16.26 3.58 -11.11
C ASN A 25 14.87 3.83 -10.52
N ALA A 26 13.84 3.19 -11.09
CA ALA A 26 12.45 3.24 -10.61
C ALA A 26 12.31 2.67 -9.19
N SER A 27 12.74 3.44 -8.20
CA SER A 27 12.57 3.15 -6.79
C SER A 27 11.10 3.39 -6.46
N ALA A 28 10.40 2.34 -6.06
CA ALA A 28 9.05 2.46 -5.55
C ALA A 28 9.07 3.34 -4.29
N THR A 29 8.66 4.60 -4.44
CA THR A 29 8.66 5.55 -3.33
C THR A 29 7.51 5.22 -2.38
N GLN A 30 7.77 5.25 -1.07
CA GLN A 30 6.72 5.21 -0.05
C GLN A 30 5.99 6.57 -0.01
N MET A 31 5.18 6.84 -1.02
CA MET A 31 4.28 7.98 -1.00
C MET A 31 3.09 7.69 -0.07
N LYS A 32 2.72 8.68 0.74
CA LYS A 32 1.58 8.58 1.67
C LYS A 32 0.23 8.91 1.02
N PHE A 33 0.20 9.12 -0.29
CA PHE A 33 -1.03 9.40 -1.02
C PHE A 33 -0.90 8.96 -2.47
N PHE A 34 -2.04 8.65 -3.10
CA PHE A 34 -2.15 8.28 -4.50
C PHE A 34 -3.49 8.77 -5.06
N SER A 35 -3.56 8.95 -6.37
CA SER A 35 -4.78 9.36 -7.05
C SER A 35 -5.60 8.14 -7.52
N HIS A 36 -6.86 8.39 -7.90
CA HIS A 36 -7.65 7.37 -8.60
C HIS A 36 -6.98 6.88 -9.89
N ILE A 37 -6.28 7.76 -10.61
CA ILE A 37 -5.54 7.37 -11.82
C ILE A 37 -4.44 6.37 -11.47
N ASP A 38 -3.71 6.60 -10.38
CA ASP A 38 -2.66 5.68 -9.93
C ASP A 38 -3.22 4.29 -9.57
N LEU A 39 -4.39 4.24 -8.92
CA LEU A 39 -5.11 2.99 -8.68
C LEU A 39 -5.50 2.29 -9.98
N THR A 40 -6.14 3.00 -10.91
CA THR A 40 -6.64 2.41 -12.17
C THR A 40 -5.54 2.01 -13.15
N THR A 41 -4.32 2.52 -12.95
CA THR A 41 -3.15 2.22 -13.79
C THR A 41 -2.19 1.21 -13.16
N ASP A 42 -2.64 0.43 -12.17
CA ASP A 42 -1.87 -0.61 -11.46
C ASP A 42 -0.57 -0.09 -10.80
N LYS A 43 -0.51 1.20 -10.48
CA LYS A 43 0.69 1.79 -9.85
C LYS A 43 0.74 1.56 -8.36
N VAL A 44 -0.40 1.32 -7.72
CA VAL A 44 -0.51 1.13 -6.27
C VAL A 44 -0.54 -0.35 -5.95
N LYS A 45 0.46 -0.83 -5.20
CA LYS A 45 0.59 -2.25 -4.84
C LYS A 45 0.71 -2.43 -3.34
N TYR A 46 0.02 -3.43 -2.81
CA TYR A 46 0.22 -3.94 -1.47
C TYR A 46 1.19 -5.13 -1.49
N THR A 47 2.09 -5.21 -0.53
CA THR A 47 2.99 -6.36 -0.36
C THR A 47 3.01 -6.78 1.11
N HIS A 48 2.62 -8.02 1.38
CA HIS A 48 2.70 -8.62 2.71
C HIS A 48 4.15 -8.91 3.09
N ASN A 49 4.46 -8.91 4.39
CA ASN A 49 5.83 -9.11 4.90
C ASN A 49 6.24 -10.58 5.06
N GLY A 50 5.34 -11.52 4.76
CA GLY A 50 5.55 -12.96 4.88
C GLY A 50 5.32 -13.54 6.27
N ALA A 51 4.83 -12.77 7.24
CA ALA A 51 4.40 -13.31 8.53
C ALA A 51 3.13 -14.19 8.37
N GLU A 52 2.88 -15.09 9.32
CA GLU A 52 1.67 -15.94 9.33
C GLU A 52 0.43 -15.16 9.84
N ASN A 53 0.19 -13.98 9.29
CA ASN A 53 -0.96 -13.16 9.60
C ASN A 53 -1.92 -13.18 8.40
N SER A 54 -3.13 -13.65 8.63
CA SER A 54 -4.18 -13.70 7.59
C SER A 54 -4.95 -12.39 7.45
N ASN A 55 -4.75 -11.44 8.36
CA ASN A 55 -5.51 -10.19 8.39
C ASN A 55 -4.57 -9.00 8.57
N ASP A 56 -4.75 -8.01 7.72
CA ASP A 56 -4.11 -6.70 7.82
C ASP A 56 -5.13 -5.60 7.49
N HIS A 57 -4.83 -4.36 7.87
CA HIS A 57 -5.70 -3.23 7.58
C HIS A 57 -4.91 -1.95 7.47
N MET A 58 -5.43 -1.01 6.68
CA MET A 58 -4.90 0.33 6.59
C MET A 58 -6.04 1.34 6.68
N THR A 59 -5.76 2.51 7.27
CA THR A 59 -6.73 3.60 7.35
C THR A 59 -6.37 4.64 6.31
N ILE A 60 -7.35 5.00 5.49
CA ILE A 60 -7.18 5.94 4.38
C ILE A 60 -8.24 7.04 4.41
N ASP A 61 -7.82 8.26 4.08
CA ASP A 61 -8.70 9.41 3.88
C ASP A 61 -8.89 9.62 2.36
N MET A 62 -10.13 9.69 1.89
CA MET A 62 -10.49 10.01 0.51
C MET A 62 -10.94 11.46 0.44
N GLN A 63 -10.45 12.18 -0.56
CA GLN A 63 -10.84 13.54 -0.84
C GLN A 63 -11.17 13.70 -2.32
N ILE A 64 -12.33 14.33 -2.58
CA ILE A 64 -12.66 14.77 -3.93
C ILE A 64 -12.07 16.16 -4.15
N VAL A 65 -11.18 16.26 -5.13
CA VAL A 65 -10.55 17.51 -5.54
C VAL A 65 -11.20 17.98 -6.85
N SER A 66 -12.00 19.03 -6.77
CA SER A 66 -12.65 19.67 -7.92
C SER A 66 -12.08 21.07 -8.14
N ALA A 67 -11.89 21.47 -9.39
CA ALA A 67 -11.53 22.84 -9.76
C ALA A 67 -12.66 23.82 -9.44
N ASN A 68 -13.91 23.36 -9.47
CA ASN A 68 -15.08 24.14 -9.10
C ASN A 68 -15.72 23.55 -7.84
N ARG A 69 -15.38 24.14 -6.68
CA ARG A 69 -15.86 23.68 -5.36
C ARG A 69 -17.36 23.90 -5.16
N ASN A 70 -17.97 24.87 -5.86
CA ASN A 70 -19.38 25.22 -5.69
C ASN A 70 -20.36 24.18 -6.24
N HIS A 71 -19.87 23.24 -7.06
CA HIS A 71 -20.67 22.13 -7.61
C HIS A 71 -20.50 20.82 -6.84
N LEU A 72 -19.68 20.80 -5.79
CA LEU A 72 -19.51 19.62 -4.97
C LEU A 72 -20.57 19.64 -3.87
N PRO A 73 -21.40 18.59 -3.75
CA PRO A 73 -22.32 18.48 -2.62
C PRO A 73 -21.56 18.53 -1.28
N LYS A 74 -22.10 19.25 -0.29
CA LYS A 74 -21.44 19.45 1.02
C LYS A 74 -21.01 18.17 1.72
N TYR A 75 -21.76 17.08 1.53
CA TYR A 75 -21.42 15.77 2.13
C TYR A 75 -20.18 15.13 1.51
N LEU A 76 -19.72 15.60 0.35
CA LEU A 76 -18.49 15.17 -0.31
C LEU A 76 -17.32 16.13 -0.06
N GLU A 77 -17.56 17.28 0.56
CA GLU A 77 -16.51 18.21 0.94
C GLU A 77 -15.63 17.59 2.04
N GLY A 78 -14.35 17.98 2.06
CA GLY A 78 -13.39 17.50 3.05
C GLY A 78 -12.82 16.12 2.78
N LYS A 79 -12.33 15.48 3.86
CA LYS A 79 -11.72 14.15 3.84
C LYS A 79 -12.65 13.14 4.50
N HIS A 80 -12.86 12.02 3.83
CA HIS A 80 -13.71 10.92 4.27
C HIS A 80 -12.84 9.74 4.65
N ARG A 81 -12.90 9.31 5.90
CA ARG A 81 -12.02 8.26 6.43
C ARG A 81 -12.66 6.89 6.31
N PHE A 82 -11.87 5.90 5.91
CA PHE A 82 -12.29 4.51 5.79
C PHE A 82 -11.15 3.57 6.12
N VAL A 83 -11.53 2.38 6.58
CA VAL A 83 -10.61 1.27 6.85
C VAL A 83 -10.68 0.32 5.67
N LEU A 84 -9.52 0.07 5.05
CA LEU A 84 -9.37 -0.92 4.00
C LEU A 84 -8.80 -2.20 4.61
N HIS A 85 -9.63 -3.24 4.63
CA HIS A 85 -9.24 -4.56 5.12
C HIS A 85 -8.52 -5.35 4.02
N VAL A 86 -7.43 -6.02 4.40
CA VAL A 86 -6.66 -6.91 3.54
C VAL A 86 -6.71 -8.31 4.13
N ASN A 87 -7.36 -9.24 3.42
CA ASN A 87 -7.41 -10.64 3.80
C ASN A 87 -6.34 -11.40 3.03
N VAL A 88 -5.42 -12.03 3.76
CA VAL A 88 -4.29 -12.78 3.22
C VAL A 88 -4.57 -14.27 3.41
N THR A 89 -4.69 -14.99 2.30
CA THR A 89 -4.83 -16.44 2.32
C THR A 89 -3.44 -17.07 2.36
N PRO A 90 -3.04 -17.72 3.48
CA PRO A 90 -1.75 -18.39 3.54
C PRO A 90 -1.70 -19.54 2.52
N VAL A 91 -0.54 -19.67 1.89
CA VAL A 91 -0.25 -20.76 0.95
C VAL A 91 1.00 -21.46 1.46
N ASN A 92 1.07 -22.79 1.34
CA ASN A 92 2.21 -23.56 1.82
C ASN A 92 3.45 -23.27 0.95
N ASP A 93 4.32 -22.35 1.41
CA ASP A 93 5.56 -21.96 0.75
C ASP A 93 6.78 -22.72 1.33
N PRO A 94 7.82 -23.00 0.52
CA PRO A 94 9.03 -23.63 1.03
C PRO A 94 9.75 -22.72 2.06
N PRO A 95 10.31 -23.29 3.14
CA PRO A 95 10.99 -22.50 4.15
C PRO A 95 12.25 -21.81 3.59
N VAL A 96 12.42 -20.52 3.89
CA VAL A 96 13.62 -19.75 3.52
C VAL A 96 14.62 -19.73 4.67
N LEU A 97 15.78 -20.36 4.47
CA LEU A 97 16.85 -20.33 5.45
C LEU A 97 17.79 -19.13 5.24
N ARG A 98 17.92 -18.27 6.25
CA ARG A 98 18.90 -17.17 6.27
C ARG A 98 19.97 -17.44 7.31
N LEU A 99 21.19 -17.72 6.86
CA LEU A 99 22.34 -17.92 7.75
C LEU A 99 23.04 -16.58 8.01
N PRO A 100 23.34 -16.24 9.27
CA PRO A 100 24.28 -15.16 9.58
C PRO A 100 25.64 -15.43 8.92
N PRO A 101 26.44 -14.39 8.58
CA PRO A 101 27.70 -14.55 7.84
C PRO A 101 28.69 -15.55 8.47
N ASN A 102 28.59 -15.78 9.78
CA ASN A 102 29.53 -16.61 10.55
C ASN A 102 28.88 -17.89 11.12
N LYS A 103 27.78 -18.39 10.53
CA LYS A 103 27.15 -19.63 10.99
C LYS A 103 27.09 -20.69 9.89
N LEU A 104 27.55 -21.88 10.23
CA LEU A 104 27.41 -23.08 9.41
C LEU A 104 26.14 -23.82 9.79
N LEU A 105 25.36 -24.24 8.79
CA LEU A 105 24.28 -25.21 8.97
C LEU A 105 24.85 -26.59 8.67
N ARG A 106 24.76 -27.51 9.64
CA ARG A 106 25.00 -28.93 9.39
C ARG A 106 23.65 -29.64 9.38
N VAL A 107 23.30 -30.23 8.24
CA VAL A 107 22.15 -31.15 8.11
C VAL A 107 22.71 -32.54 8.37
N THR A 108 22.17 -33.24 9.37
CA THR A 108 22.58 -34.61 9.74
C THR A 108 21.40 -35.54 9.56
#